data_AF-A0A9D4DCF5-F1
#
_entry.id   AF-A0A9D4DCF5-F1
#
_cell.length_a   1.000
_cell.length_b   1.000
_cell.length_c   1.000
_cell.angle_alpha   90.00
_cell.angle_beta   90.00
_cell.angle_gamma   90.00
#
_symmetry.space_group_name_H-M   'P 1'
#
loop_
_entity.id
_entity.type
_entity.pdbx_description
1 polymer ?
#
loop_
_entity_poly.entity_id
_entity_poly.type
_entity_poly.pdbx_seq_one_letter_code
_entity_poly.pdbx_strand_id
1 'polypeptide(L)'
;MKRVFIYFPCLFNLTLYTCLKYYIRSLTIPWYVHCIVLFVLFSQCSKVTPINELTNTQPTDLQGLLVELKTVLGEIKSLQISQEVSVQSLQRTYNEHGAVLIEQMSGNLNADIDKCGNKYVDTSEKSKQYIKEDMCRSVLSILNEFDNITVKELNEMKVEVISIKGSVSSSIHKCTGLHNDLSQFHEIVQKIGDNKELCLIASIKCKHIIQQALTLLGKSGNVFKVQGKSAHDVRITSDSKRFCWIQAICALPDGQVLVADRNNKKVKLLNQQYQVVSHWDVAADIRDMCQITPSEVAVAVNTARNTHGVQFITVTQSQITPGRKLELQHGCTGIAHHQGELFICSGTALYKYTLNGKHVCSLYEDISYSLYTGKNHG
;
A
#
# COMPACT_ATOMS: atom_id res chain seq x y z
N MET A 1 -33.92 52.99 12.06
CA MET A 1 -33.08 51.94 12.66
C MET A 1 -33.79 50.58 12.51
N LYS A 2 -33.59 49.88 11.39
CA LYS A 2 -33.94 48.45 11.18
C LYS A 2 -32.97 47.94 10.10
N ARG A 3 -31.99 47.12 10.50
CA ARG A 3 -31.10 46.41 9.57
C ARG A 3 -31.71 45.04 9.33
N VAL A 4 -32.10 44.76 8.10
CA VAL A 4 -32.46 43.42 7.64
C VAL A 4 -31.17 42.77 7.16
N PHE A 5 -30.66 41.79 7.91
CA PHE A 5 -29.62 40.89 7.44
C PHE A 5 -30.28 39.76 6.66
N ILE A 6 -30.05 39.71 5.34
CA ILE A 6 -30.37 38.54 4.53
C ILE A 6 -29.12 37.68 4.49
N TYR A 7 -29.14 36.56 5.20
CA TYR A 7 -28.15 35.50 5.11
C TYR A 7 -28.43 34.65 3.87
N PHE A 8 -27.46 34.52 2.96
CA PHE A 8 -27.45 33.52 1.89
C PHE A 8 -26.68 32.26 2.35
N PRO A 9 -27.16 31.03 2.12
CA PRO A 9 -26.38 29.84 2.42
C PRO A 9 -25.58 29.39 1.18
N CYS A 10 -24.30 29.74 1.11
CA CYS A 10 -23.32 29.10 0.22
C CYS A 10 -22.76 27.82 0.85
N LEU A 11 -23.63 26.85 1.17
CA LEU A 11 -23.25 25.60 1.84
C LEU A 11 -23.10 24.39 0.89
N PHE A 12 -23.37 24.56 -0.41
CA PHE A 12 -23.34 23.44 -1.36
C PHE A 12 -21.98 23.23 -2.07
N ASN A 13 -21.15 24.27 -2.20
CA ASN A 13 -19.88 24.19 -2.94
C ASN A 13 -18.70 23.59 -2.12
N LEU A 14 -18.73 23.67 -0.79
CA LEU A 14 -17.64 23.18 0.05
C LEU A 14 -17.61 21.65 0.11
N THR A 15 -18.76 21.00 0.09
CA THR A 15 -18.89 19.54 0.19
C THR A 15 -18.39 18.84 -1.08
N LEU A 16 -18.68 19.40 -2.25
CA LEU A 16 -18.23 18.85 -3.54
C LEU A 16 -16.71 19.02 -3.73
N TYR A 17 -16.18 20.21 -3.38
CA TYR A 17 -14.73 20.48 -3.38
C TYR A 17 -13.96 19.54 -2.45
N THR A 18 -14.53 19.23 -1.28
CA THR A 18 -13.91 18.31 -0.32
C THR A 18 -13.96 16.86 -0.80
N CYS A 19 -15.08 16.42 -1.40
CA CYS A 19 -15.22 15.05 -1.94
C CYS A 19 -14.28 14.78 -3.13
N LEU A 20 -14.13 15.75 -4.05
CA LEU A 20 -13.26 15.60 -5.22
C LEU A 20 -11.77 15.60 -4.85
N LYS A 21 -11.38 16.49 -3.92
CA LYS A 21 -10.01 16.56 -3.38
C LYS A 21 -9.63 15.29 -2.58
N TYR A 22 -10.61 14.64 -1.94
CA TYR A 22 -10.42 13.36 -1.27
C TYR A 22 -10.28 12.22 -2.29
N TYR A 23 -11.15 12.18 -3.31
CA TYR A 23 -11.14 11.17 -4.37
C TYR A 23 -9.84 11.18 -5.20
N ILE A 24 -9.33 12.37 -5.56
CA ILE A 24 -8.07 12.54 -6.29
C ILE A 24 -6.85 12.18 -5.42
N ARG A 25 -6.85 12.50 -4.12
CA ARG A 25 -5.76 12.11 -3.21
C ARG A 25 -5.73 10.62 -2.86
N SER A 26 -6.88 9.92 -2.89
CA SER A 26 -6.96 8.48 -2.65
C SER A 26 -6.46 7.60 -3.82
N LEU A 27 -6.07 8.19 -4.95
CA LEU A 27 -5.53 7.48 -6.13
C LEU A 27 -3.98 7.47 -6.17
N THR A 28 -3.32 7.54 -5.01
CA THR A 28 -1.85 7.51 -4.87
C THR A 28 -1.28 6.12 -5.18
N ILE A 29 -1.20 5.81 -6.47
CA ILE A 29 -0.61 4.60 -7.07
C ILE A 29 0.95 4.52 -7.04
N PRO A 30 1.79 5.52 -6.67
CA PRO A 30 3.25 5.32 -6.75
C PRO A 30 3.87 4.42 -5.66
N TRP A 31 3.24 4.27 -4.50
CA TRP A 31 3.84 3.57 -3.35
C TRP A 31 3.85 2.05 -3.49
N TYR A 32 2.87 1.49 -4.20
CA TYR A 32 2.65 0.04 -4.29
C TYR A 32 3.64 -0.66 -5.24
N VAL A 33 4.05 0.01 -6.33
CA VAL A 33 4.96 -0.56 -7.33
C VAL A 33 6.38 -0.73 -6.78
N HIS A 34 6.84 0.19 -5.93
CA HIS A 34 8.13 0.05 -5.26
C HIS A 34 8.15 -1.09 -4.22
N CYS A 35 7.06 -1.30 -3.49
CA CYS A 35 6.97 -2.33 -2.46
C CYS A 35 6.90 -3.76 -3.06
N ILE A 36 6.23 -3.95 -4.19
CA ILE A 36 6.14 -5.25 -4.88
C ILE A 36 7.50 -5.68 -5.43
N VAL A 37 8.25 -4.76 -6.05
CA VAL A 37 9.62 -5.04 -6.53
C VAL A 37 10.53 -5.42 -5.37
N LEU A 38 10.46 -4.71 -4.23
CA LEU A 38 11.27 -5.02 -3.05
C LEU A 38 10.90 -6.35 -2.38
N PHE A 39 9.62 -6.73 -2.34
CA PHE A 39 9.16 -7.93 -1.65
C PHE A 39 9.46 -9.22 -2.44
N VAL A 40 9.27 -9.21 -3.77
CA VAL A 40 9.63 -10.35 -4.63
C VAL A 40 11.14 -10.60 -4.61
N LEU A 41 11.96 -9.54 -4.53
CA LEU A 41 13.42 -9.64 -4.47
C LEU A 41 13.96 -10.06 -3.08
N PHE A 42 13.37 -9.59 -1.98
CA PHE A 42 13.80 -9.98 -0.62
C PHE A 42 13.46 -11.45 -0.29
N SER A 43 12.34 -11.95 -0.81
CA SER A 43 11.94 -13.36 -0.65
C SER A 43 12.89 -14.34 -1.34
N GLN A 44 13.63 -13.90 -2.37
CA GLN A 44 14.48 -14.75 -3.21
C GLN A 44 15.96 -14.65 -2.81
N CYS A 45 16.43 -13.47 -2.37
CA CYS A 45 17.83 -13.25 -1.93
C CYS A 45 18.20 -13.92 -0.58
N SER A 46 17.24 -14.36 0.22
CA SER A 46 17.51 -15.01 1.52
C SER A 46 18.06 -16.44 1.40
N LYS A 47 18.19 -16.97 0.17
CA LYS A 47 18.84 -18.26 -0.14
C LYS A 47 20.26 -18.11 -0.73
N VAL A 48 20.80 -16.90 -0.79
CA VAL A 48 22.14 -16.66 -1.34
C VAL A 48 23.20 -17.09 -0.32
N THR A 49 23.88 -18.20 -0.63
CA THR A 49 25.04 -18.71 0.10
C THR A 49 26.12 -17.62 0.25
N PRO A 50 26.82 -17.52 1.39
CA PRO A 50 27.83 -16.49 1.62
C PRO A 50 28.87 -16.44 0.47
N ILE A 51 29.15 -15.23 -0.02
CA ILE A 51 29.97 -14.95 -1.21
C ILE A 51 31.40 -15.54 -1.15
N ASN A 52 31.86 -15.93 0.04
CA ASN A 52 33.17 -16.54 0.25
C ASN A 52 33.24 -18.02 -0.19
N GLU A 53 32.11 -18.64 -0.55
CA GLU A 53 32.05 -20.04 -1.04
C GLU A 53 31.96 -20.15 -2.57
N LEU A 54 31.90 -19.03 -3.30
CA LEU A 54 31.74 -18.97 -4.77
C LEU A 54 32.98 -19.39 -5.59
N THR A 55 34.11 -19.74 -4.97
CA THR A 55 35.30 -20.21 -5.71
C THR A 55 35.15 -21.64 -6.26
N ASN A 56 34.10 -22.36 -5.87
CA ASN A 56 33.78 -23.72 -6.31
C ASN A 56 32.43 -23.86 -7.04
N THR A 57 31.75 -22.77 -7.42
CA THR A 57 30.42 -22.86 -8.05
C THR A 57 30.46 -23.59 -9.39
N GLN A 58 29.60 -24.59 -9.51
CA GLN A 58 29.44 -25.41 -10.71
C GLN A 58 28.69 -24.60 -11.80
N PRO A 59 28.88 -24.89 -13.09
CA PRO A 59 28.20 -24.21 -14.20
C PRO A 59 26.66 -24.16 -14.08
N THR A 60 26.07 -25.09 -13.31
CA THR A 60 24.63 -25.16 -13.02
C THR A 60 24.11 -23.95 -12.22
N ASP A 61 24.92 -23.31 -11.40
CA ASP A 61 24.50 -22.20 -10.53
C ASP A 61 24.33 -20.89 -11.34
N LEU A 62 25.11 -20.73 -12.41
CA LEU A 62 24.99 -19.63 -13.37
C LEU A 62 23.71 -19.70 -14.20
N GLN A 63 23.26 -20.92 -14.53
CA GLN A 63 22.01 -21.13 -15.25
C GLN A 63 20.81 -20.70 -14.40
N GLY A 64 20.83 -20.98 -13.09
CA GLY A 64 19.83 -20.54 -12.12
C GLY A 64 19.72 -19.01 -12.07
N LEU A 65 20.85 -18.31 -11.90
CA LEU A 65 20.91 -16.84 -11.90
C LEU A 65 20.37 -16.22 -13.20
N LEU A 66 20.66 -16.85 -14.35
CA LEU A 66 20.21 -16.36 -15.65
C LEU A 66 18.69 -16.53 -15.85
N VAL A 67 18.10 -17.60 -15.29
CA VAL A 67 16.64 -17.81 -15.23
C VAL A 67 15.97 -16.81 -14.30
N GLU A 68 16.54 -16.57 -13.11
CA GLU A 68 16.04 -15.56 -12.17
C GLU A 68 16.06 -14.15 -12.79
N LEU A 69 17.16 -13.77 -13.44
CA LEU A 69 17.28 -12.45 -14.06
C LEU A 69 16.31 -12.25 -15.23
N LYS A 70 16.05 -13.30 -16.02
CA LYS A 70 15.00 -13.30 -17.05
C LYS A 70 13.60 -13.14 -16.45
N THR A 71 13.34 -13.79 -15.31
CA THR A 71 12.06 -13.69 -14.59
C THR A 71 11.83 -12.26 -14.09
N VAL A 72 12.81 -11.67 -13.41
CA VAL A 72 12.76 -10.27 -12.94
C VAL A 72 12.56 -9.30 -14.11
N LEU A 73 13.25 -9.50 -15.25
CA LEU A 73 13.06 -8.67 -16.43
C LEU A 73 11.65 -8.78 -17.02
N GLY A 74 11.04 -9.96 -16.95
CA GLY A 74 9.63 -10.19 -17.35
C GLY A 74 8.65 -9.43 -16.45
N GLU A 75 8.86 -9.48 -15.13
CA GLU A 75 8.03 -8.76 -14.15
C GLU A 75 8.12 -7.24 -14.34
N ILE A 76 9.32 -6.70 -14.53
CA ILE A 76 9.53 -5.26 -14.78
C ILE A 76 8.77 -4.81 -16.05
N LYS A 77 8.85 -5.59 -17.13
CA LYS A 77 8.10 -5.29 -18.37
C LYS A 77 6.60 -5.34 -18.16
N SER A 78 6.09 -6.31 -17.40
CA SER A 78 4.67 -6.41 -17.06
C SER A 78 4.20 -5.21 -16.25
N LEU A 79 5.00 -4.75 -15.28
CA LEU A 79 4.71 -3.56 -14.47
C LEU A 79 4.65 -2.30 -15.33
N GLN A 80 5.58 -2.14 -16.28
CA GLN A 80 5.57 -1.02 -17.21
C GLN A 80 4.25 -0.98 -18.03
N ILE A 81 3.81 -2.12 -18.57
CA ILE A 81 2.56 -2.21 -19.34
C ILE A 81 1.35 -1.86 -18.44
N SER A 82 1.32 -2.39 -17.21
CA SER A 82 0.24 -2.10 -16.25
C SER A 82 0.14 -0.60 -15.90
N GLN A 83 1.29 0.08 -15.76
CA GLN A 83 1.32 1.52 -15.52
C GLN A 83 0.79 2.31 -16.73
N GLU A 84 1.18 1.94 -17.95
CA GLU A 84 0.70 2.60 -19.18
C GLU A 84 -0.82 2.45 -19.33
N VAL A 85 -1.38 1.26 -19.04
CA VAL A 85 -2.83 1.03 -19.05
C VAL A 85 -3.55 1.88 -17.99
N SER A 86 -2.99 1.99 -16.79
CA SER A 86 -3.59 2.78 -15.70
C SER A 86 -3.65 4.27 -16.04
N VAL A 87 -2.58 4.81 -16.63
CA VAL A 87 -2.53 6.21 -17.10
C VAL A 87 -3.57 6.45 -18.21
N GLN A 88 -3.67 5.53 -19.17
CA GLN A 88 -4.68 5.64 -20.23
C GLN A 88 -6.12 5.56 -19.69
N SER A 89 -6.37 4.71 -18.69
CA SER A 89 -7.67 4.61 -18.03
C SER A 89 -8.03 5.90 -17.31
N LEU A 90 -7.11 6.48 -16.54
CA LEU A 90 -7.33 7.76 -15.85
C LEU A 90 -7.63 8.88 -16.85
N GLN A 91 -6.90 8.96 -17.95
CA GLN A 91 -7.14 9.92 -19.01
C GLN A 91 -8.55 9.75 -19.62
N ARG A 92 -9.00 8.50 -19.82
CA ARG A 92 -10.34 8.21 -20.34
C ARG A 92 -11.42 8.63 -19.34
N THR A 93 -11.30 8.22 -18.08
CA THR A 93 -12.24 8.58 -17.01
C THR A 93 -12.37 10.09 -16.85
N TYR A 94 -11.25 10.82 -16.94
CA TYR A 94 -11.26 12.29 -16.92
C TYR A 94 -12.04 12.87 -18.10
N ASN A 95 -11.77 12.41 -19.32
CA ASN A 95 -12.46 12.88 -20.52
C ASN A 95 -13.97 12.60 -20.46
N GLU A 96 -14.37 11.44 -19.95
CA GLU A 96 -15.77 11.01 -19.87
C GLU A 96 -16.54 11.74 -18.76
N HIS A 97 -16.02 11.74 -17.52
CA HIS A 97 -16.74 12.32 -16.38
C HIS A 97 -16.60 13.84 -16.30
N GLY A 98 -15.48 14.40 -16.74
CA GLY A 98 -15.28 15.85 -16.79
C GLY A 98 -16.30 16.52 -17.69
N ALA A 99 -16.54 15.96 -18.88
CA ALA A 99 -17.54 16.48 -19.81
C ALA A 99 -18.96 16.44 -19.24
N VAL A 100 -19.35 15.32 -18.63
CA VAL A 100 -20.69 15.15 -18.02
C VAL A 100 -20.89 16.11 -16.85
N LEU A 101 -19.87 16.30 -16.00
CA LEU A 101 -19.97 17.22 -14.86
C LEU A 101 -20.13 18.66 -15.33
N ILE A 102 -19.40 19.08 -16.36
CA ILE A 102 -19.51 20.41 -16.97
C ILE A 102 -20.94 20.62 -17.53
N GLU A 103 -21.48 19.61 -18.22
CA GLU A 103 -22.84 19.67 -18.79
C GLU A 103 -23.91 19.76 -17.70
N GLN A 104 -23.80 18.96 -16.63
CA GLN A 104 -24.72 18.99 -15.49
C GLN A 104 -24.66 20.32 -14.72
N MET A 105 -23.46 20.86 -14.50
CA MET A 105 -23.29 22.15 -13.84
C MET A 105 -23.86 23.29 -14.68
N SER A 106 -23.68 23.25 -16.00
CA SER A 106 -24.29 24.20 -16.93
C SER A 106 -25.83 24.13 -16.89
N GLY A 107 -26.39 22.92 -16.90
CA GLY A 107 -27.84 22.70 -16.80
C GLY A 107 -28.45 23.22 -15.49
N ASN A 108 -27.82 22.90 -14.35
CA ASN A 108 -28.27 23.38 -13.04
C ASN A 108 -28.19 24.90 -12.92
N LEU A 109 -27.12 25.51 -13.44
CA LEU A 109 -26.96 26.96 -13.45
C LEU A 109 -28.06 27.65 -14.27
N ASN A 110 -28.38 27.13 -15.45
CA ASN A 110 -29.47 27.67 -16.27
C ASN A 110 -30.82 27.57 -15.57
N ALA A 111 -31.10 26.43 -14.92
CA ALA A 111 -32.33 26.24 -14.15
C ALA A 111 -32.43 27.23 -12.97
N ASP A 112 -31.33 27.50 -12.27
CA ASP A 112 -31.30 28.47 -11.17
C ASP A 112 -31.45 29.92 -11.66
N ILE A 113 -30.87 30.26 -12.81
CA ILE A 113 -31.07 31.56 -13.48
C ILE A 113 -32.55 31.76 -13.82
N ASP A 114 -33.21 30.76 -14.40
CA ASP A 114 -34.63 30.84 -14.76
C ASP A 114 -35.53 30.95 -13.53
N LYS A 115 -35.22 30.19 -12.48
CA LYS A 115 -35.94 30.23 -11.20
C LYS A 115 -35.80 31.59 -10.51
N CYS A 116 -34.63 32.21 -10.56
CA CYS A 116 -34.41 33.57 -10.05
C CYS A 116 -35.12 34.63 -10.90
N GLY A 117 -35.11 34.50 -12.23
CA GLY A 117 -35.81 35.43 -13.14
C GLY A 117 -37.31 35.54 -12.85
N ASN A 118 -37.96 34.42 -12.50
CA ASN A 118 -39.38 34.35 -12.19
C ASN A 118 -39.76 34.88 -10.80
N LYS A 119 -38.81 35.01 -9.86
CA LYS A 119 -39.09 35.44 -8.48
C LYS A 119 -39.01 36.96 -8.28
N TYR A 120 -38.43 37.69 -9.25
CA TYR A 120 -38.14 39.12 -9.18
C TYR A 120 -39.01 39.96 -10.13
N VAL A 121 -40.29 39.61 -10.30
CA VAL A 121 -41.18 40.23 -11.31
C VAL A 121 -41.29 41.76 -11.19
N ASP A 122 -41.07 42.35 -10.01
CA ASP A 122 -41.29 43.78 -9.75
C ASP A 122 -40.04 44.69 -9.73
N THR A 123 -38.85 44.14 -10.02
CA THR A 123 -37.63 44.97 -10.18
C THR A 123 -37.36 45.23 -11.65
N SER A 124 -37.10 46.51 -11.97
CA SER A 124 -36.64 47.03 -13.27
C SER A 124 -35.81 46.01 -14.04
N GLU A 125 -36.14 45.80 -15.31
CA GLU A 125 -35.47 44.88 -16.23
C GLU A 125 -33.94 45.02 -16.23
N LYS A 126 -33.45 46.25 -15.99
CA LYS A 126 -32.02 46.55 -15.83
C LYS A 126 -31.37 45.89 -14.62
N SER A 127 -32.08 45.77 -13.49
CA SER A 127 -31.57 45.11 -12.28
C SER A 127 -31.51 43.59 -12.44
N LYS A 128 -32.47 42.99 -13.16
CA LYS A 128 -32.44 41.56 -13.52
C LYS A 128 -31.27 41.25 -14.44
N GLN A 129 -31.07 42.07 -15.46
CA GLN A 129 -29.95 41.97 -16.39
C GLN A 129 -28.61 42.05 -15.66
N TYR A 130 -28.46 43.02 -14.75
CA TYR A 130 -27.23 43.22 -13.99
C TYR A 130 -26.91 42.05 -13.05
N ILE A 131 -27.90 41.55 -12.29
CA ILE A 131 -27.71 40.39 -11.40
C ILE A 131 -27.37 39.13 -12.20
N LYS A 132 -28.02 38.92 -13.35
CA LYS A 132 -27.70 37.81 -14.26
C LYS A 132 -26.27 37.90 -14.77
N GLU A 133 -25.84 39.07 -15.22
CA GLU A 133 -24.48 39.28 -15.74
C GLU A 133 -23.39 39.14 -14.67
N ASP A 134 -23.66 39.58 -13.43
CA ASP A 134 -22.72 39.49 -12.31
C ASP A 134 -22.59 38.05 -11.77
N MET A 135 -23.71 37.34 -11.65
CA MET A 135 -23.72 35.92 -11.28
C MET A 135 -23.06 35.06 -12.36
N CYS A 136 -23.35 35.29 -13.64
CA CYS A 136 -22.68 34.60 -14.74
C CYS A 136 -21.17 34.84 -14.72
N ARG A 137 -20.72 36.08 -14.47
CA ARG A 137 -19.28 36.39 -14.33
C ARG A 137 -18.64 35.67 -13.16
N SER A 138 -19.31 35.63 -12.01
CA SER A 138 -18.79 34.95 -10.81
C SER A 138 -18.69 33.43 -11.01
N VAL A 139 -19.69 32.81 -11.62
CA VAL A 139 -19.68 31.36 -11.91
C VAL A 139 -18.66 31.02 -12.98
N LEU A 140 -18.54 31.81 -14.05
CA LEU A 140 -17.48 31.63 -15.05
C LEU A 140 -16.09 31.77 -14.43
N SER A 141 -15.89 32.71 -13.50
CA SER A 141 -14.62 32.85 -12.77
C SER A 141 -14.29 31.61 -11.95
N ILE A 142 -15.27 31.04 -11.24
CA ILE A 142 -15.09 29.82 -10.44
C ILE A 142 -14.82 28.61 -11.36
N LEU A 143 -15.58 28.44 -12.44
CA LEU A 143 -15.35 27.36 -13.41
C LEU A 143 -13.96 27.45 -14.03
N ASN A 144 -13.53 28.65 -14.44
CA ASN A 144 -12.17 28.87 -14.95
C ASN A 144 -11.10 28.55 -13.89
N GLU A 145 -11.34 28.86 -12.61
CA GLU A 145 -10.43 28.51 -11.52
C GLU A 145 -10.35 26.99 -11.29
N PHE A 146 -11.49 26.28 -11.35
CA PHE A 146 -11.55 24.83 -11.27
C PHE A 146 -10.84 24.14 -12.46
N ASP A 147 -11.07 24.63 -13.69
CA ASP A 147 -10.38 24.14 -14.88
C ASP A 147 -8.87 24.35 -14.75
N ASN A 148 -8.44 25.53 -14.28
CA ASN A 148 -7.03 25.84 -14.06
C ASN A 148 -6.38 24.95 -12.98
N ILE A 149 -7.06 24.68 -11.87
CA ILE A 149 -6.56 23.79 -10.81
C ILE A 149 -6.42 22.37 -11.34
N THR A 150 -7.42 21.86 -12.05
CA THR A 150 -7.44 20.49 -12.55
C THR A 150 -6.39 20.29 -13.66
N VAL A 151 -6.24 21.26 -14.56
CA VAL A 151 -5.18 21.26 -15.58
C VAL A 151 -3.80 21.34 -14.95
N LYS A 152 -3.62 22.14 -13.89
CA LYS A 152 -2.36 22.22 -13.15
C LYS A 152 -2.00 20.89 -12.49
N GLU A 153 -2.91 20.28 -11.74
CA GLU A 153 -2.69 18.97 -11.09
C GLU A 153 -2.43 17.87 -12.14
N LEU A 154 -3.14 17.88 -13.27
CA LEU A 154 -2.91 16.96 -14.38
C LEU A 154 -1.52 17.16 -15.01
N ASN A 155 -1.07 18.40 -15.18
CA ASN A 155 0.27 18.71 -15.69
C ASN A 155 1.36 18.29 -14.70
N GLU A 156 1.17 18.50 -13.40
CA GLU A 156 2.09 18.05 -12.35
C GLU A 156 2.20 16.52 -12.36
N MET A 157 1.07 15.79 -12.41
CA MET A 157 1.05 14.33 -12.57
C MET A 157 1.73 13.89 -13.86
N LYS A 158 1.50 14.57 -14.98
CA LYS A 158 2.14 14.24 -16.26
C LYS A 158 3.66 14.40 -16.19
N VAL A 159 4.15 15.45 -15.54
CA VAL A 159 5.60 15.65 -15.30
C VAL A 159 6.18 14.53 -14.43
N GLU A 160 5.49 14.14 -13.36
CA GLU A 160 5.92 13.03 -12.49
C GLU A 160 5.93 11.70 -13.25
N VAL A 161 4.89 11.40 -14.03
CA VAL A 161 4.82 10.20 -14.88
C VAL A 161 5.93 10.17 -15.92
N ILE A 162 6.25 11.30 -16.57
CA ILE A 162 7.36 11.39 -17.53
C ILE A 162 8.70 11.13 -16.81
N SER A 163 8.89 11.70 -15.62
CA SER A 163 10.08 11.48 -14.79
C SER A 163 10.24 10.00 -14.41
N ILE A 164 9.16 9.37 -13.94
CA ILE A 164 9.12 7.94 -13.60
C ILE A 164 9.43 7.11 -14.84
N LYS A 165 8.80 7.41 -15.99
CA LYS A 165 9.04 6.69 -17.25
C LYS A 165 10.51 6.77 -17.68
N GLY A 166 11.14 7.93 -17.52
CA GLY A 166 12.57 8.12 -17.77
C GLY A 166 13.45 7.27 -16.85
N SER A 167 13.16 7.27 -15.55
CA SER A 167 13.86 6.46 -14.54
C SER A 167 13.72 4.95 -14.80
N VAL A 168 12.50 4.49 -15.10
CA VAL A 168 12.21 3.08 -15.42
C VAL A 168 12.92 2.68 -16.71
N SER A 169 12.86 3.48 -17.77
CA SER A 169 13.55 3.19 -19.04
C SER A 169 15.06 3.12 -18.87
N SER A 170 15.65 4.01 -18.07
CA SER A 170 17.08 3.97 -17.72
C SER A 170 17.45 2.68 -16.97
N SER A 171 16.60 2.25 -16.03
CA SER A 171 16.81 1.02 -15.26
C SER A 171 16.69 -0.23 -16.13
N ILE A 172 15.70 -0.28 -17.02
CA ILE A 172 15.53 -1.36 -18.00
C ILE A 172 16.74 -1.45 -18.93
N HIS A 173 17.26 -0.31 -19.41
CA HIS A 173 18.43 -0.29 -20.27
C HIS A 173 19.66 -0.87 -19.56
N LYS A 174 19.89 -0.49 -18.28
CA LYS A 174 20.97 -1.05 -17.45
C LYS A 174 20.81 -2.55 -17.21
N CYS A 175 19.60 -3.02 -16.89
CA CYS A 175 19.30 -4.45 -16.70
C CYS A 175 19.49 -5.25 -18.01
N THR A 176 19.13 -4.67 -19.15
CA THR A 176 19.31 -5.30 -20.47
C THR A 176 20.80 -5.42 -20.80
N GLY A 177 21.61 -4.39 -20.49
CA GLY A 177 23.07 -4.46 -20.61
C GLY A 177 23.65 -5.60 -19.76
N LEU A 178 23.29 -5.67 -18.48
CA LEU A 178 23.72 -6.75 -17.58
C LEU A 178 23.31 -8.14 -18.07
N HIS A 179 22.09 -8.29 -18.59
CA HIS A 179 21.64 -9.56 -19.16
C HIS A 179 22.49 -9.98 -20.38
N ASN A 180 22.82 -9.04 -21.25
CA ASN A 180 23.66 -9.31 -22.43
C ASN A 180 25.08 -9.69 -22.01
N ASP A 181 25.66 -9.00 -21.02
CA ASP A 181 26.98 -9.32 -20.48
C ASP A 181 27.00 -10.73 -19.86
N LEU A 182 25.97 -11.09 -19.08
CA LEU A 182 25.83 -12.43 -18.51
C LEU A 182 25.61 -13.52 -19.57
N SER A 183 24.87 -13.21 -20.63
CA SER A 183 24.63 -14.17 -21.72
C SER A 183 25.90 -14.45 -22.52
N GLN A 184 26.65 -13.41 -22.90
CA GLN A 184 27.95 -13.55 -23.55
C GLN A 184 28.94 -14.30 -22.66
N PHE A 185 28.92 -14.01 -21.37
CA PHE A 185 29.73 -14.70 -20.38
C PHE A 185 29.42 -16.19 -20.30
N HIS A 186 28.13 -16.56 -20.28
CA HIS A 186 27.70 -17.96 -20.27
C HIS A 186 28.21 -18.72 -21.51
N GLU A 187 28.12 -18.12 -22.69
CA GLU A 187 28.67 -18.72 -23.93
C GLU A 187 30.19 -18.89 -23.87
N ILE A 188 30.91 -17.93 -23.29
CA ILE A 188 32.37 -18.00 -23.10
C ILE A 188 32.72 -19.15 -22.15
N VAL A 189 32.02 -19.28 -21.02
CA VAL A 189 32.23 -20.38 -20.05
C VAL A 189 31.98 -21.74 -20.69
N GLN A 190 30.93 -21.88 -21.51
CA GLN A 190 30.67 -23.13 -22.24
C GLN A 190 31.78 -23.50 -23.24
N LYS A 191 32.45 -22.52 -23.85
CA LYS A 191 33.53 -22.73 -24.82
C LYS A 191 34.90 -23.00 -24.18
N ILE A 192 35.11 -22.55 -22.95
CA ILE A 192 36.41 -22.62 -22.26
C ILE A 192 36.79 -24.04 -21.81
N GLY A 193 35.81 -24.94 -21.60
CA GLY A 193 36.06 -26.28 -21.05
C GLY A 193 36.72 -26.24 -19.66
N ASP A 194 37.55 -27.23 -19.32
CA ASP A 194 38.17 -27.40 -17.99
C ASP A 194 39.39 -26.48 -17.73
N ASN A 195 39.56 -25.39 -18.49
CA ASN A 195 40.69 -24.48 -18.29
C ASN A 195 40.49 -23.62 -17.02
N LYS A 196 41.13 -24.07 -15.93
CA LYS A 196 41.06 -23.46 -14.60
C LYS A 196 41.38 -21.95 -14.56
N GLU A 197 42.30 -21.48 -15.40
CA GLU A 197 42.74 -20.08 -15.39
C GLU A 197 41.66 -19.17 -16.00
N LEU A 198 41.02 -19.63 -17.07
CA LEU A 198 39.90 -18.95 -17.70
C LEU A 198 38.62 -19.02 -16.83
N CYS A 199 38.39 -20.11 -16.10
CA CYS A 199 37.33 -20.20 -15.10
C CYS A 199 37.51 -19.18 -13.96
N LEU A 200 38.75 -18.96 -13.49
CA LEU A 200 39.03 -17.97 -12.46
C LEU A 200 38.73 -16.54 -12.93
N ILE A 201 39.22 -16.16 -14.12
CA ILE A 201 38.93 -14.87 -14.75
C ILE A 201 37.42 -14.69 -14.92
N ALA A 202 36.73 -15.76 -15.29
CA ALA A 202 35.30 -15.76 -15.45
C ALA A 202 34.59 -15.46 -14.11
N SER A 203 34.94 -16.17 -13.03
CA SER A 203 34.36 -15.97 -11.70
C SER A 203 34.51 -14.52 -11.18
N ILE A 204 35.66 -13.89 -11.43
CA ILE A 204 35.93 -12.50 -11.01
C ILE A 204 35.00 -11.53 -11.75
N LYS A 205 34.82 -11.71 -13.06
CA LYS A 205 33.89 -10.89 -13.86
C LYS A 205 32.44 -11.09 -13.41
N CYS A 206 32.03 -12.33 -13.15
CA CYS A 206 30.68 -12.64 -12.67
C CYS A 206 30.41 -11.97 -11.31
N LYS A 207 31.35 -12.06 -10.37
CA LYS A 207 31.26 -11.38 -9.07
C LYS A 207 31.09 -9.88 -9.21
N HIS A 208 31.81 -9.25 -10.15
CA HIS A 208 31.69 -7.82 -10.40
C HIS A 208 30.30 -7.44 -10.95
N ILE A 209 29.78 -8.20 -11.91
CA ILE A 209 28.45 -8.01 -12.51
C ILE A 209 27.34 -8.19 -11.46
N ILE A 210 27.43 -9.25 -10.63
CA ILE A 210 26.50 -9.49 -9.52
C ILE A 210 26.53 -8.32 -8.53
N GLN A 211 27.72 -7.82 -8.18
CA GLN A 211 27.82 -6.67 -7.27
C GLN A 211 27.21 -5.39 -7.86
N GLN A 212 27.36 -5.15 -9.17
CA GLN A 212 26.71 -4.04 -9.86
C GLN A 212 25.19 -4.19 -9.87
N ALA A 213 24.68 -5.39 -10.17
CA ALA A 213 23.26 -5.71 -10.13
C ALA A 213 22.70 -5.51 -8.72
N LEU A 214 23.35 -6.05 -7.68
CA LEU A 214 22.97 -5.84 -6.29
C LEU A 214 23.02 -4.35 -5.88
N THR A 215 23.95 -3.56 -6.42
CA THR A 215 24.01 -2.12 -6.16
C THR A 215 22.86 -1.37 -6.83
N LEU A 216 22.45 -1.79 -8.04
CA LEU A 216 21.27 -1.26 -8.72
C LEU A 216 19.97 -1.64 -8.02
N LEU A 217 19.87 -2.88 -7.54
CA LEU A 217 18.72 -3.40 -6.80
C LEU A 217 18.63 -2.81 -5.38
N GLY A 218 19.78 -2.70 -4.69
CA GLY A 218 19.92 -2.22 -3.31
C GLY A 218 19.79 -0.71 -3.13
N LYS A 219 19.84 0.08 -4.20
CA LYS A 219 19.64 1.55 -4.14
C LYS A 219 18.17 1.99 -4.04
N SER A 220 17.19 1.07 -4.06
CA SER A 220 15.78 1.42 -3.87
C SER A 220 15.25 1.19 -2.45
N GLY A 221 16.09 0.69 -1.53
CA GLY A 221 15.73 0.67 -0.12
C GLY A 221 15.74 2.10 0.40
N ASN A 222 14.56 2.73 0.50
CA ASN A 222 14.39 3.89 1.36
C ASN A 222 14.85 3.48 2.76
N VAL A 223 16.10 3.76 3.11
CA VAL A 223 16.58 3.56 4.47
C VAL A 223 15.87 4.60 5.30
N PHE A 224 14.75 4.21 5.89
CA PHE A 224 13.99 5.06 6.79
C PHE A 224 14.88 5.38 7.99
N LYS A 225 15.40 6.59 8.02
CA LYS A 225 16.06 7.12 9.21
C LYS A 225 14.97 7.58 10.17
N VAL A 226 14.99 7.03 11.38
CA VAL A 226 14.13 7.51 12.46
C VAL A 226 14.47 8.97 12.74
N GLN A 227 13.57 9.90 12.41
CA GLN A 227 13.81 11.35 12.57
C GLN A 227 13.60 11.85 14.00
N GLY A 228 12.90 11.09 14.85
CA GLY A 228 12.62 11.46 16.23
C GLY A 228 12.07 10.30 17.05
N LYS A 229 12.08 10.47 18.37
CA LYS A 229 11.50 9.52 19.33
C LYS A 229 10.68 10.28 20.35
N SER A 230 9.45 9.82 20.58
CA SER A 230 8.59 10.28 21.66
C SER A 230 8.06 9.08 22.43
N ALA A 231 7.75 9.28 23.71
CA ALA A 231 7.13 8.28 24.56
C ALA A 231 5.70 8.73 24.90
N HIS A 232 4.75 7.81 24.76
CA HIS A 232 3.34 8.06 25.05
C HIS A 232 2.84 6.99 26.02
N ASP A 233 2.05 7.41 27.03
CA ASP A 233 1.46 6.47 27.98
C ASP A 233 0.23 5.80 27.34
N VAL A 234 0.23 4.47 27.34
CA VAL A 234 -0.84 3.63 26.80
C VAL A 234 -1.64 2.94 27.92
N ARG A 235 -1.38 3.31 29.17
CA ARG A 235 -2.08 2.75 30.33
C ARG A 235 -3.50 3.30 30.44
N ILE A 236 -4.41 2.44 30.87
CA ILE A 236 -5.76 2.80 31.29
C ILE A 236 -6.01 2.35 32.72
N THR A 237 -7.04 2.88 33.36
CA THR A 237 -7.35 2.62 34.79
C THR A 237 -7.63 1.16 35.11
N SER A 238 -8.11 0.37 34.13
CA SER A 238 -8.40 -1.06 34.28
C SER A 238 -7.23 -1.98 33.97
N ASP A 239 -6.05 -1.42 33.63
CA ASP A 239 -4.85 -2.23 33.44
C ASP A 239 -4.38 -2.85 34.77
N SER A 240 -3.75 -4.01 34.68
CA SER A 240 -3.11 -4.63 35.83
C SER A 240 -1.94 -3.77 36.31
N LYS A 241 -1.49 -3.98 37.55
CA LYS A 241 -0.26 -3.33 38.07
C LYS A 241 1.02 -3.80 37.35
N ARG A 242 0.92 -4.75 36.41
CA ARG A 242 2.06 -5.20 35.60
C ARG A 242 2.38 -4.18 34.52
N PHE A 243 3.59 -4.23 33.99
CA PHE A 243 3.97 -3.39 32.86
C PHE A 243 3.19 -3.78 31.58
N CYS A 244 2.87 -2.79 30.75
CA CYS A 244 2.30 -3.01 29.42
C CYS A 244 3.32 -3.77 28.56
N TRP A 245 2.92 -4.89 27.97
CA TRP A 245 3.76 -5.64 27.03
C TRP A 245 3.14 -5.54 25.64
N ILE A 246 3.57 -4.52 24.90
CA ILE A 246 3.09 -4.26 23.55
C ILE A 246 3.74 -5.27 22.60
N GLN A 247 2.92 -6.11 21.96
CA GLN A 247 3.40 -7.13 21.00
C GLN A 247 3.20 -6.72 19.55
N ALA A 248 2.14 -5.95 19.27
CA ALA A 248 1.85 -5.52 17.92
C ALA A 248 1.20 -4.13 17.89
N ILE A 249 1.37 -3.48 16.76
CA ILE A 249 0.81 -2.18 16.44
C ILE A 249 0.20 -2.24 15.04
N CYS A 250 -0.92 -1.56 14.83
CA CYS A 250 -1.55 -1.46 13.51
C CYS A 250 -2.04 -0.03 13.32
N ALA A 251 -1.46 0.68 12.35
CA ALA A 251 -1.87 2.03 11.99
C ALA A 251 -3.06 1.97 11.02
N LEU A 252 -4.03 2.86 11.24
CA LEU A 252 -5.22 3.01 10.41
C LEU A 252 -5.06 4.23 9.47
N PRO A 253 -5.74 4.27 8.30
CA PRO A 253 -5.65 5.34 7.31
C PRO A 253 -6.04 6.72 7.83
N ASP A 254 -6.88 6.78 8.86
CA ASP A 254 -7.29 8.03 9.52
C ASP A 254 -6.25 8.52 10.54
N GLY A 255 -5.12 7.84 10.68
CA GLY A 255 -4.04 8.17 11.60
C GLY A 255 -4.25 7.66 13.03
N GLN A 256 -5.33 6.92 13.30
CA GLN A 256 -5.48 6.19 14.55
C GLN A 256 -4.53 4.98 14.60
N VAL A 257 -4.23 4.50 15.79
CA VAL A 257 -3.32 3.37 16.00
C VAL A 257 -3.93 2.37 16.97
N LEU A 258 -3.96 1.10 16.59
CA LEU A 258 -4.26 0.01 17.52
C LEU A 258 -2.96 -0.52 18.11
N VAL A 259 -2.97 -0.79 19.41
CA VAL A 259 -1.86 -1.46 20.12
C VAL A 259 -2.37 -2.70 20.84
N ALA A 260 -1.66 -3.81 20.67
CA ALA A 260 -1.92 -5.07 21.35
C ALA A 260 -1.09 -5.17 22.62
N ASP A 261 -1.73 -5.01 23.77
CA ASP A 261 -1.12 -5.13 25.09
C ASP A 261 -1.37 -6.53 25.66
N ARG A 262 -0.41 -7.43 25.48
CA ARG A 262 -0.56 -8.84 25.82
C ARG A 262 -0.70 -9.07 27.33
N ASN A 263 0.05 -8.35 28.15
CA ASN A 263 0.02 -8.55 29.61
C ASN A 263 -1.32 -8.16 30.21
N ASN A 264 -1.93 -7.08 29.70
CA ASN A 264 -3.25 -6.63 30.14
C ASN A 264 -4.39 -7.30 29.36
N LYS A 265 -4.06 -8.09 28.31
CA LYS A 265 -4.99 -8.74 27.39
C LYS A 265 -5.99 -7.77 26.77
N LYS A 266 -5.49 -6.65 26.25
CA LYS A 266 -6.32 -5.62 25.62
C LYS A 266 -5.79 -5.24 24.25
N VAL A 267 -6.70 -4.97 23.32
CA VAL A 267 -6.41 -4.14 22.15
C VAL A 267 -6.87 -2.72 22.49
N LYS A 268 -5.98 -1.74 22.40
CA LYS A 268 -6.28 -0.34 22.71
C LYS A 268 -6.24 0.49 21.44
N LEU A 269 -7.21 1.36 21.25
CA LEU A 269 -7.27 2.31 20.15
C LEU A 269 -6.76 3.67 20.63
N LEU A 270 -5.77 4.20 19.92
CA LEU A 270 -5.17 5.49 20.13
C LEU A 270 -5.63 6.47 19.05
N ASN A 271 -5.91 7.71 19.44
CA ASN A 271 -6.11 8.80 18.49
C ASN A 271 -4.78 9.28 17.87
N GLN A 272 -4.83 10.27 17.00
CA GLN A 272 -3.66 10.86 16.33
C GLN A 272 -2.66 11.52 17.30
N GLN A 273 -3.10 11.83 18.52
CA GLN A 273 -2.27 12.36 19.61
C GLN A 273 -1.75 11.24 20.52
N TYR A 274 -1.91 9.98 20.11
CA TYR A 274 -1.51 8.77 20.82
C TYR A 274 -2.17 8.60 22.21
N GLN A 275 -3.35 9.17 22.41
CA GLN A 275 -4.15 8.98 23.63
C GLN A 275 -5.11 7.82 23.44
N VAL A 276 -5.26 6.97 24.46
CA VAL A 276 -6.20 5.84 24.42
C VAL A 276 -7.64 6.35 24.47
N VAL A 277 -8.42 6.08 23.42
CA VAL A 277 -9.83 6.52 23.28
C VAL A 277 -10.84 5.38 23.38
N SER A 278 -10.41 4.14 23.13
CA SER A 278 -11.23 2.94 23.29
C SER A 278 -10.33 1.72 23.54
N HIS A 279 -10.92 0.64 24.06
CA HIS A 279 -10.22 -0.63 24.23
C HIS A 279 -11.19 -1.80 24.12
N TRP A 280 -10.65 -2.97 23.80
CA TRP A 280 -11.35 -4.24 23.80
C TRP A 280 -10.59 -5.28 24.63
N ASP A 281 -11.32 -5.94 25.54
CA ASP A 281 -10.80 -6.99 26.40
C ASP A 281 -10.80 -8.35 25.69
N VAL A 282 -9.61 -8.93 25.57
CA VAL A 282 -9.36 -10.18 24.86
C VAL A 282 -9.20 -11.30 25.87
N ALA A 283 -9.94 -12.40 25.72
CA ALA A 283 -9.79 -13.54 26.62
C ALA A 283 -8.45 -14.30 26.44
N ALA A 284 -7.80 -14.10 25.30
CA ALA A 284 -6.61 -14.80 24.81
C ALA A 284 -5.36 -13.92 24.81
N ASP A 285 -4.19 -14.54 24.64
CA ASP A 285 -2.95 -13.82 24.39
C ASP A 285 -2.93 -13.31 22.95
N ILE A 286 -2.85 -12.00 22.78
CA ILE A 286 -2.69 -11.37 21.48
C ILE A 286 -1.23 -11.49 21.05
N ARG A 287 -0.99 -11.91 19.81
CA ARG A 287 0.37 -12.11 19.25
C ARG A 287 0.73 -11.07 18.20
N ASP A 288 -0.21 -10.79 17.31
CA ASP A 288 0.02 -9.90 16.17
C ASP A 288 -1.29 -9.31 15.64
N MET A 289 -1.20 -8.28 14.80
CA MET A 289 -2.34 -7.63 14.17
C MET A 289 -1.99 -7.13 12.77
N CYS A 290 -2.93 -7.22 11.83
CA CYS A 290 -2.77 -6.59 10.52
C CYS A 290 -4.08 -5.97 10.03
N GLN A 291 -3.96 -4.91 9.24
CA GLN A 291 -5.10 -4.25 8.63
C GLN A 291 -5.63 -5.06 7.44
N ILE A 292 -6.95 -5.27 7.41
CA ILE A 292 -7.65 -5.93 6.29
C ILE A 292 -8.29 -4.90 5.38
N THR A 293 -9.05 -3.98 5.97
CA THR A 293 -9.71 -2.86 5.28
C THR A 293 -9.46 -1.58 6.08
N PRO A 294 -9.83 -0.38 5.58
CA PRO A 294 -9.68 0.87 6.33
C PRO A 294 -10.25 0.83 7.76
N SER A 295 -11.29 0.03 8.01
CA SER A 295 -11.95 -0.11 9.31
C SER A 295 -11.88 -1.51 9.92
N GLU A 296 -11.36 -2.53 9.23
CA GLU A 296 -11.29 -3.91 9.74
C GLU A 296 -9.85 -4.35 9.96
N VAL A 297 -9.58 -4.95 11.12
CA VAL A 297 -8.27 -5.44 11.53
C VAL A 297 -8.39 -6.90 11.98
N ALA A 298 -7.45 -7.72 11.53
CA ALA A 298 -7.33 -9.11 11.96
C ALA A 298 -6.32 -9.20 13.12
N VAL A 299 -6.72 -9.87 14.20
CA VAL A 299 -5.95 -10.00 15.44
C VAL A 299 -5.60 -11.47 15.65
N ALA A 300 -4.31 -11.78 15.60
CA ALA A 300 -3.80 -13.11 15.92
C ALA A 300 -3.91 -13.36 17.42
N VAL A 301 -4.69 -14.37 17.80
CA VAL A 301 -4.96 -14.73 19.19
C VAL A 301 -4.57 -16.17 19.49
N ASN A 302 -4.03 -16.38 20.69
CA ASN A 302 -3.57 -17.69 21.14
C ASN A 302 -4.04 -17.93 22.58
N THR A 303 -4.71 -19.05 22.85
CA THR A 303 -5.07 -19.42 24.23
C THR A 303 -4.18 -20.54 24.76
N ALA A 304 -4.07 -20.62 26.09
CA ALA A 304 -3.42 -21.73 26.77
C ALA A 304 -4.15 -23.09 26.58
N ARG A 305 -5.38 -23.09 26.06
CA ARG A 305 -6.18 -24.31 25.81
C ARG A 305 -6.06 -24.79 24.36
N ASN A 306 -4.98 -24.42 23.66
CA ASN A 306 -4.75 -24.75 22.25
C ASN A 306 -5.83 -24.25 21.28
N THR A 307 -6.64 -23.26 21.67
CA THR A 307 -7.51 -22.58 20.71
C THR A 307 -6.71 -21.45 20.09
N HIS A 308 -6.29 -21.63 18.85
CA HIS A 308 -5.58 -20.64 18.06
C HIS A 308 -6.53 -20.06 17.04
N GLY A 309 -6.38 -18.78 16.72
CA GLY A 309 -7.29 -18.18 15.77
C GLY A 309 -6.97 -16.75 15.40
N VAL A 310 -7.84 -16.24 14.54
CA VAL A 310 -7.88 -14.84 14.15
C VAL A 310 -9.21 -14.26 14.60
N GLN A 311 -9.17 -13.22 15.41
CA GLN A 311 -10.34 -12.40 15.70
C GLN A 311 -10.34 -11.19 14.77
N PHE A 312 -11.43 -10.98 14.05
CA PHE A 312 -11.64 -9.74 13.29
C PHE A 312 -12.27 -8.72 14.21
N ILE A 313 -11.79 -7.48 14.14
CA ILE A 313 -12.37 -6.34 14.84
C ILE A 313 -12.65 -5.24 13.83
N THR A 314 -13.70 -4.47 14.09
CA THR A 314 -14.05 -3.28 13.32
C THR A 314 -13.82 -2.04 14.17
N VAL A 315 -13.20 -1.02 13.59
CA VAL A 315 -12.99 0.29 14.18
C VAL A 315 -13.89 1.30 13.48
N THR A 316 -14.87 1.82 14.20
CA THR A 316 -15.81 2.84 13.70
C THR A 316 -16.03 3.89 14.76
N GLN A 317 -15.96 5.17 14.40
CA GLN A 317 -16.21 6.29 15.31
C GLN A 317 -15.36 6.21 16.60
N SER A 318 -14.08 5.85 16.46
CA SER A 318 -13.17 5.65 17.59
C SER A 318 -13.59 4.57 18.59
N GLN A 319 -14.38 3.57 18.17
CA GLN A 319 -14.76 2.43 18.98
C GLN A 319 -14.32 1.11 18.33
N ILE A 320 -13.85 0.18 19.16
CA ILE A 320 -13.50 -1.19 18.74
C ILE A 320 -14.71 -2.09 18.94
N THR A 321 -15.15 -2.77 17.88
CA THR A 321 -16.22 -3.77 17.93
C THR A 321 -15.67 -5.13 17.51
N PRO A 322 -15.71 -6.16 18.38
CA PRO A 322 -15.33 -7.52 18.00
C PRO A 322 -16.30 -8.09 16.97
N GLY A 323 -15.75 -8.67 15.91
CA GLY A 323 -16.50 -9.30 14.83
C GLY A 323 -16.38 -10.83 14.81
N ARG A 324 -16.25 -11.37 13.60
CA ARG A 324 -16.12 -12.82 13.36
C ARG A 324 -14.78 -13.38 13.80
N LYS A 325 -14.73 -14.70 14.00
CA LYS A 325 -13.54 -15.48 14.37
C LYS A 325 -13.21 -16.52 13.32
N LEU A 326 -11.93 -16.80 13.16
CA LEU A 326 -11.41 -17.96 12.43
C LEU A 326 -10.66 -18.85 13.41
N GLU A 327 -11.07 -20.11 13.50
CA GLU A 327 -10.37 -21.10 14.30
C GLU A 327 -9.29 -21.77 13.44
N LEU A 328 -8.10 -21.91 14.03
CA LEU A 328 -6.94 -22.50 13.38
C LEU A 328 -6.53 -23.76 14.14
N GLN A 329 -6.11 -24.78 13.39
CA GLN A 329 -5.60 -26.04 13.94
C GLN A 329 -4.10 -25.97 14.31
N HIS A 330 -3.48 -24.80 14.16
CA HIS A 330 -2.07 -24.56 14.42
C HIS A 330 -1.89 -23.23 15.16
N GLY A 331 -0.71 -23.04 15.77
CA GLY A 331 -0.36 -21.78 16.42
C GLY A 331 -0.43 -20.58 15.46
N CYS A 332 -0.81 -19.42 16.01
CA CYS A 332 -0.89 -18.15 15.29
C CYS A 332 0.00 -17.14 16.01
N THR A 333 1.22 -16.93 15.50
CA THR A 333 2.23 -16.05 16.10
C THR A 333 2.44 -14.75 15.35
N GLY A 334 2.12 -14.73 14.06
CA GLY A 334 2.17 -13.54 13.21
C GLY A 334 1.14 -13.61 12.09
N ILE A 335 0.70 -12.45 11.63
CA ILE A 335 -0.34 -12.33 10.62
C ILE A 335 -0.06 -11.16 9.67
N ALA A 336 -0.20 -11.42 8.38
CA ALA A 336 -0.17 -10.39 7.34
C ALA A 336 -1.34 -10.56 6.39
N HIS A 337 -1.73 -9.47 5.73
CA HIS A 337 -2.80 -9.46 4.74
C HIS A 337 -2.26 -8.89 3.43
N HIS A 338 -2.57 -9.58 2.34
CA HIS A 338 -2.23 -9.13 0.99
C HIS A 338 -3.27 -9.63 0.00
N GLN A 339 -3.80 -8.74 -0.84
CA GLN A 339 -4.71 -9.06 -1.95
C GLN A 339 -5.91 -9.95 -1.56
N GLY A 340 -6.53 -9.72 -0.40
CA GLY A 340 -7.70 -10.49 0.05
C GLY A 340 -7.36 -11.85 0.66
N GLU A 341 -6.09 -12.08 1.00
CA GLU A 341 -5.58 -13.32 1.57
C GLU A 341 -4.80 -13.04 2.85
N LEU A 342 -4.86 -13.99 3.79
CA LEU A 342 -4.14 -13.95 5.04
C LEU A 342 -2.93 -14.86 4.97
N PHE A 343 -1.79 -14.35 5.42
CA PHE A 343 -0.56 -15.08 5.59
C PHE A 343 -0.34 -15.21 7.09
N ILE A 344 -0.46 -16.44 7.58
CA ILE A 344 -0.44 -16.73 9.02
C ILE A 344 0.77 -17.58 9.30
N CYS A 345 1.67 -17.08 10.16
CA CYS A 345 2.79 -17.88 10.62
C CYS A 345 2.50 -18.54 11.97
N SER A 346 2.97 -19.77 12.09
CA SER A 346 3.24 -20.42 13.36
C SER A 346 4.72 -20.25 13.70
N GLY A 347 5.18 -20.85 14.81
CA GLY A 347 6.60 -20.90 15.13
C GLY A 347 7.44 -21.73 14.14
N THR A 348 6.81 -22.54 13.29
CA THR A 348 7.49 -23.51 12.40
C THR A 348 6.95 -23.53 10.97
N ALA A 349 5.90 -22.78 10.67
CA ALA A 349 5.25 -22.86 9.36
C ALA A 349 4.63 -21.51 8.95
N LEU A 350 4.40 -21.35 7.65
CA LEU A 350 3.70 -20.23 7.04
C LEU A 350 2.57 -20.77 6.18
N TYR A 351 1.35 -20.37 6.51
CA TYR A 351 0.14 -20.81 5.85
C TYR A 351 -0.55 -19.65 5.16
N LYS A 352 -1.27 -19.97 4.10
CA LYS A 352 -2.07 -19.05 3.33
C LYS A 352 -3.56 -19.39 3.50
N TYR A 353 -4.36 -18.40 3.84
CA TYR A 353 -5.79 -18.52 4.07
C TYR A 353 -6.57 -17.48 3.27
N THR A 354 -7.81 -17.82 2.89
CA THR A 354 -8.76 -16.80 2.47
C THR A 354 -9.26 -16.01 3.68
N LEU A 355 -9.81 -14.81 3.47
CA LEU A 355 -10.44 -14.04 4.55
C LEU A 355 -11.57 -14.79 5.26
N ASN A 356 -12.23 -15.75 4.59
CA ASN A 356 -13.28 -16.59 5.18
C ASN A 356 -12.72 -17.80 5.96
N GLY A 357 -11.40 -17.92 6.09
CA GLY A 357 -10.75 -18.98 6.86
C GLY A 357 -10.56 -20.30 6.13
N LYS A 358 -10.77 -20.33 4.80
CA LYS A 358 -10.42 -21.52 4.02
C LYS A 358 -8.90 -21.58 3.90
N HIS A 359 -8.30 -22.66 4.38
CA HIS A 359 -6.89 -22.95 4.13
C HIS A 359 -6.66 -23.13 2.63
N VAL A 360 -5.71 -22.37 2.07
CA VAL A 360 -5.34 -22.43 0.65
C VAL A 360 -4.15 -23.35 0.46
N CYS A 361 -3.03 -23.07 1.13
CA CYS A 361 -1.83 -23.89 1.10
C CYS A 361 -0.85 -23.54 2.23
N SER A 362 0.06 -24.48 2.53
CA SER A 362 1.27 -24.24 3.30
C SER A 362 2.37 -23.73 2.38
N LEU A 363 2.89 -22.53 2.63
CA LEU A 363 4.00 -21.94 1.86
C LEU A 363 5.35 -22.42 2.39
N TYR A 364 5.43 -22.72 3.68
CA TYR A 364 6.61 -23.23 4.35
C TYR A 364 6.19 -24.05 5.58
N GLU A 365 6.89 -25.15 5.84
CA GLU A 365 6.68 -25.96 7.05
C GLU A 365 7.98 -26.65 7.43
N ASP A 366 8.48 -26.34 8.63
CA ASP A 366 9.61 -27.01 9.25
C ASP A 366 9.15 -28.30 9.95
N ILE A 367 9.30 -29.41 9.24
CA ILE A 367 8.98 -30.75 9.72
C ILE A 367 10.02 -31.31 10.71
N SER A 368 11.15 -30.64 10.92
CA SER A 368 12.17 -31.14 11.85
C SER A 368 11.64 -31.16 13.30
N TYR A 369 10.76 -30.22 13.65
CA TYR A 369 10.21 -30.08 15.00
C TYR A 369 9.18 -31.17 15.37
N SER A 370 8.42 -31.69 14.39
CA SER A 370 7.46 -32.78 14.64
C SER A 370 8.17 -34.08 14.97
N LEU A 371 9.33 -34.33 14.34
CA LEU A 371 10.18 -35.49 14.62
C LEU A 371 10.73 -35.47 16.06
N TYR A 372 11.02 -34.29 16.61
CA TYR A 372 11.49 -34.16 18.01
C TYR A 372 10.38 -34.33 19.05
N THR A 373 9.14 -33.98 18.72
CA THR A 373 8.03 -34.00 19.70
C THR A 373 7.25 -35.31 19.71
N GLY A 374 7.52 -36.25 18.78
CA GLY A 374 6.91 -37.57 18.74
C GLY A 374 5.40 -37.56 18.51
N LYS A 375 4.82 -36.42 18.14
CA LYS A 375 3.40 -36.29 17.81
C LYS A 375 3.21 -36.45 16.32
N ASN A 376 2.90 -37.66 15.89
CA ASN A 376 2.43 -37.92 14.54
C ASN A 376 1.02 -37.33 14.38
N HIS A 377 0.90 -36.25 13.61
CA HIS A 377 -0.39 -35.77 13.11
C HIS A 377 -0.69 -36.52 11.81
N GLY A 378 -1.52 -37.56 11.92
CA GLY A 378 -2.10 -38.30 10.79
C GLY A 378 -3.32 -37.61 10.21
#